data_AF-A0A2V6FHJ4-F1
#
_entry.id   AF-A0A2V6FHJ4-F1
#
_cell.length_a   1.000
_cell.length_b   1.000
_cell.length_c   1.000
_cell.angle_alpha   90.00
_cell.angle_beta   90.00
_cell.angle_gamma   90.00
#
_symmetry.space_group_name_H-M   'P 1'
#
loop_
_entity.id
_entity.type
_entity.pdbx_description
1 polymer ?
#
loop_
_entity_poly.entity_id
_entity_poly.type
_entity_poly.pdbx_seq_one_letter_code
_entity_poly.pdbx_strand_id
1 'polypeptide(L)'
;MKRPISMALGKRKPKHDELFIATANLVTGPGHPFYTKLNEVLAEAGFDDFVERLCAEYYKEGGRPGIPPGVYFRMLFIGYFEGLDSQRGIAWRCADSLALRTFMGIALTEDTPVHASMTIIRQRLPESVFDKVFVFVLSLLQDQGLLRGKAVAIDATKTAATAAKK
;
A
#
# COMPACT_ATOMS: atom_id res chain seq x y z
N MET A 1 -26.25 -20.27 -34.24
CA MET A 1 -25.58 -19.20 -35.00
C MET A 1 -25.48 -17.95 -34.11
N LYS A 2 -24.32 -17.67 -33.50
CA LYS A 2 -24.13 -16.48 -32.65
C LYS A 2 -23.93 -15.26 -33.58
N ARG A 3 -24.79 -14.25 -33.49
CA ARG A 3 -24.60 -12.99 -34.24
C ARG A 3 -23.36 -12.26 -33.69
N PRO A 4 -22.45 -11.77 -34.54
CA PRO A 4 -21.32 -10.99 -34.08
C PRO A 4 -21.80 -9.65 -33.50
N ILE A 5 -21.22 -9.24 -32.36
CA ILE A 5 -21.48 -7.92 -31.77
C ILE A 5 -20.84 -6.88 -32.68
N SER A 6 -21.66 -6.10 -33.39
CA SER A 6 -21.22 -4.95 -34.16
C SER A 6 -20.83 -3.82 -33.19
N MET A 7 -19.58 -3.38 -33.24
CA MET A 7 -19.07 -2.24 -32.46
C MET A 7 -18.71 -1.10 -33.42
N ALA A 8 -19.22 0.10 -33.16
CA ALA A 8 -18.87 1.29 -33.92
C ALA A 8 -17.63 2.00 -33.33
N LEU A 9 -16.88 2.71 -34.18
CA LEU A 9 -15.70 3.47 -33.77
C LEU A 9 -16.09 4.66 -32.86
N GLY A 10 -15.60 4.66 -31.61
CA GLY A 10 -15.74 5.80 -30.71
C GLY A 10 -14.84 6.97 -31.12
N LYS A 11 -15.34 8.21 -31.04
CA LYS A 11 -14.56 9.44 -31.25
C LYS A 11 -14.40 10.20 -29.94
N ARG A 12 -13.17 10.62 -29.61
CA ARG A 12 -12.89 11.46 -28.44
C ARG A 12 -13.54 12.83 -28.63
N LYS A 13 -14.34 13.26 -27.67
CA LYS A 13 -14.88 14.63 -27.63
C LYS A 13 -13.98 15.51 -26.76
N PRO A 14 -13.76 16.79 -27.10
CA PRO A 14 -13.15 17.74 -26.19
C PRO A 14 -14.02 17.83 -24.93
N LYS A 15 -13.39 17.75 -23.76
CA LYS A 15 -14.05 17.90 -22.45
C LYS A 15 -13.68 19.27 -21.90
N HIS A 16 -14.64 19.95 -21.28
CA HIS A 16 -14.39 21.16 -20.50
C HIS A 16 -14.08 20.77 -19.04
N ASP A 17 -13.23 21.56 -18.39
CA ASP A 17 -12.89 21.35 -16.99
C ASP A 17 -14.07 21.73 -16.10
N GLU A 18 -14.51 20.79 -15.26
CA GLU A 18 -15.53 21.03 -14.24
C GLU A 18 -14.88 21.73 -13.04
N LEU A 19 -15.47 22.84 -12.58
CA LEU A 19 -14.99 23.57 -11.39
C LEU A 19 -15.28 22.83 -10.08
N PHE A 20 -16.35 22.04 -10.06
CA PHE A 20 -16.79 21.29 -8.88
C PHE A 20 -17.24 19.89 -9.29
N ILE A 21 -16.80 18.89 -8.54
CA ILE A 21 -17.21 17.50 -8.68
C ILE A 21 -17.79 17.06 -7.33
N ALA A 22 -19.06 16.67 -7.31
CA ALA A 22 -19.63 16.04 -6.13
C ALA A 22 -18.93 14.69 -5.89
N THR A 23 -18.55 14.38 -4.65
CA THR A 23 -17.87 13.13 -4.31
C THR A 23 -18.64 11.89 -4.74
N ALA A 24 -19.98 11.93 -4.71
CA ALA A 24 -20.85 10.87 -5.21
C ALA A 24 -20.73 10.62 -6.73
N ASN A 25 -20.26 11.60 -7.48
CA ASN A 25 -20.03 11.52 -8.93
C ASN A 25 -18.57 11.16 -9.26
N LEU A 26 -17.71 11.01 -8.26
CA LEU A 26 -16.32 10.64 -8.47
C LEU A 26 -16.27 9.22 -9.01
N VAL A 27 -15.69 9.05 -10.20
CA VAL A 27 -15.50 7.73 -10.79
C VAL A 27 -14.46 6.99 -9.94
N THR A 28 -14.92 6.13 -9.05
CA THR A 28 -14.05 5.15 -8.40
C THR A 28 -13.86 3.99 -9.37
N GLY A 29 -12.61 3.68 -9.72
CA GLY A 29 -12.29 2.41 -10.39
C GLY A 29 -12.79 1.22 -9.55
N PRO A 30 -12.79 -0.01 -10.09
CA PRO A 30 -13.37 -1.20 -9.43
C PRO A 30 -12.71 -1.60 -8.10
N GLY A 31 -11.84 -0.77 -7.52
CA GLY A 31 -10.89 -1.16 -6.49
C GLY A 31 -9.90 -2.18 -7.05
N HIS A 32 -8.80 -2.41 -6.35
CA HIS A 32 -7.96 -3.55 -6.66
C HIS A 32 -8.39 -4.69 -5.71
N PRO A 33 -9.04 -5.77 -6.20
CA PRO A 33 -9.68 -6.77 -5.34
C PRO A 33 -8.76 -7.34 -4.26
N PHE A 34 -7.48 -7.52 -4.60
CA PHE A 34 -6.45 -7.97 -3.66
C PHE A 34 -6.22 -6.96 -2.52
N TYR A 35 -6.10 -5.65 -2.79
CA TYR A 35 -5.86 -4.67 -1.73
C TYR A 35 -7.09 -4.45 -0.88
N THR A 36 -8.30 -4.54 -1.46
CA THR A 36 -9.55 -4.56 -0.69
C THR A 36 -9.55 -5.72 0.29
N LYS A 37 -9.30 -6.94 -0.19
CA LYS A 37 -9.33 -8.12 0.66
C LYS A 37 -8.22 -8.11 1.72
N LEU A 38 -7.02 -7.68 1.34
CA LEU A 38 -5.93 -7.51 2.29
C LEU A 38 -6.27 -6.50 3.38
N ASN A 39 -6.94 -5.39 3.03
CA ASN A 39 -7.37 -4.40 4.02
C ASN A 39 -8.34 -5.00 5.05
N GLU A 40 -9.32 -5.77 4.61
CA GLU A 40 -10.28 -6.46 5.48
C GLU A 40 -9.55 -7.39 6.46
N VAL A 41 -8.63 -8.22 5.95
CA VAL A 41 -7.88 -9.19 6.75
C VAL A 41 -6.97 -8.48 7.77
N LEU A 42 -6.32 -7.38 7.39
CA LEU A 42 -5.53 -6.56 8.31
C LEU A 42 -6.40 -5.88 9.37
N ALA A 43 -7.58 -5.40 9.00
CA ALA A 43 -8.51 -4.77 9.93
C ALA A 43 -9.06 -5.78 10.96
N GLU A 44 -9.48 -6.97 10.52
CA GLU A 44 -9.92 -8.07 11.39
C GLU A 44 -8.83 -8.48 12.38
N ALA A 45 -7.57 -8.42 11.97
CA ALA A 45 -6.42 -8.76 12.82
C ALA A 45 -5.97 -7.62 13.76
N GLY A 46 -6.60 -6.44 13.72
CA GLY A 46 -6.19 -5.28 14.52
C GLY A 46 -4.79 -4.76 14.16
N PHE A 47 -4.44 -4.80 12.86
CA PHE A 47 -3.10 -4.46 12.39
C PHE A 47 -2.65 -3.06 12.79
N ASP A 48 -3.51 -2.05 12.62
CA ASP A 48 -3.16 -0.66 12.87
C ASP A 48 -2.84 -0.44 14.37
N ASP A 49 -3.67 -0.95 15.29
CA ASP A 49 -3.41 -0.94 16.73
C ASP A 49 -2.12 -1.69 17.13
N PHE A 50 -1.81 -2.78 16.42
CA PHE A 50 -0.59 -3.54 16.64
C PHE A 50 0.64 -2.72 16.27
N VAL A 51 0.69 -2.15 15.07
CA VAL A 51 1.86 -1.39 14.60
C VAL A 51 2.01 -0.06 15.31
N GLU A 52 0.92 0.57 15.74
CA GLU A 52 0.97 1.79 16.55
C GLU A 52 1.61 1.54 17.91
N ARG A 53 1.17 0.49 18.62
CA ARG A 53 1.79 0.09 19.90
C ARG A 53 3.24 -0.31 19.72
N LEU A 54 3.55 -1.04 18.65
CA LEU A 54 4.91 -1.49 18.37
C LEU A 54 5.86 -0.31 18.05
N CYS A 55 5.36 0.71 17.35
CA CYS A 55 6.16 1.87 16.97
C CYS A 55 6.23 2.93 18.08
N ALA A 56 5.31 2.94 19.05
CA ALA A 56 5.16 4.00 20.04
C ALA A 56 6.47 4.39 20.75
N GLU A 57 7.31 3.42 21.13
CA GLU A 57 8.58 3.67 21.83
C GLU A 57 9.61 4.48 21.00
N TYR A 58 9.47 4.51 19.67
CA TYR A 58 10.36 5.23 18.75
C TYR A 58 9.83 6.63 18.38
N TYR A 59 8.68 7.01 18.93
CA TYR A 59 8.04 8.30 18.71
C TYR A 59 8.02 9.10 20.00
N LYS A 60 8.11 10.42 19.87
CA LYS A 60 7.99 11.35 20.99
C LYS A 60 6.53 11.77 21.10
N GLU A 61 6.08 12.06 22.31
CA GLU A 61 4.80 12.73 22.51
C GLU A 61 4.87 14.19 22.02
N GLY A 62 3.88 14.60 21.22
CA GLY A 62 3.77 15.95 20.67
C GLY A 62 4.53 16.20 19.36
N GLY A 63 4.28 17.36 18.75
CA GLY A 63 4.85 17.79 17.47
C GLY A 63 3.91 17.60 16.27
N ARG A 64 4.42 17.84 15.06
CA ARG A 64 3.66 17.62 13.82
C ARG A 64 3.38 16.12 13.66
N PRO A 65 2.13 15.69 13.46
CA PRO A 65 1.83 14.28 13.24
C PRO A 65 2.56 13.78 11.99
N GLY A 66 3.27 12.66 12.17
CA GLY A 66 3.93 11.95 11.08
C GLY A 66 2.96 11.05 10.32
N ILE A 67 3.50 10.24 9.40
CA ILE A 67 2.73 9.17 8.77
C ILE A 67 2.30 8.18 9.86
N PRO A 68 1.01 7.82 9.99
CA PRO A 68 0.59 6.78 10.91
C PRO A 68 1.31 5.45 10.57
N PRO A 69 1.77 4.67 11.56
CA PRO A 69 2.50 3.42 11.32
C PRO A 69 1.78 2.46 10.37
N GLY A 70 0.46 2.30 10.51
CA GLY A 70 -0.36 1.49 9.61
C GLY A 70 -0.23 1.91 8.14
N VAL A 71 -0.34 3.21 7.87
CA VAL A 71 -0.19 3.79 6.53
C VAL A 71 1.22 3.53 5.98
N TYR A 72 2.25 3.73 6.80
CA TYR A 72 3.64 3.49 6.39
C TYR A 72 3.88 2.04 5.98
N PHE A 73 3.44 1.06 6.78
CA PHE A 73 3.61 -0.35 6.43
C PHE A 73 2.78 -0.75 5.21
N ARG A 74 1.58 -0.20 5.03
CA ARG A 74 0.77 -0.41 3.81
C ARG A 74 1.47 0.11 2.55
N MET A 75 2.16 1.24 2.63
CA MET A 75 3.01 1.72 1.54
C MET A 75 4.15 0.74 1.25
N LEU A 76 4.79 0.17 2.27
CA LEU A 76 5.81 -0.86 2.08
C LEU A 76 5.23 -2.14 1.45
N PHE A 77 4.02 -2.55 1.83
CA PHE A 77 3.34 -3.68 1.22
C PHE A 77 3.05 -3.44 -0.26
N ILE A 78 2.57 -2.25 -0.63
CA ILE A 78 2.42 -1.85 -2.04
C ILE A 78 3.76 -1.98 -2.77
N GLY A 79 4.83 -1.47 -2.17
CA GLY A 79 6.17 -1.60 -2.74
C GLY A 79 6.59 -3.03 -2.96
N TYR A 80 6.37 -3.90 -1.97
CA TYR A 80 6.69 -5.32 -2.06
C TYR A 80 5.85 -6.04 -3.13
N PHE A 81 4.53 -5.89 -3.12
CA PHE A 81 3.63 -6.60 -4.04
C PHE A 81 3.74 -6.13 -5.49
N GLU A 82 4.15 -4.88 -5.72
CA GLU A 82 4.31 -4.32 -7.06
C GLU A 82 5.77 -4.26 -7.53
N GLY A 83 6.72 -4.79 -6.74
CA GLY A 83 8.15 -4.84 -7.11
C GLY A 83 8.80 -3.46 -7.22
N LEU A 84 8.46 -2.54 -6.32
CA LEU A 84 9.01 -1.19 -6.28
C LEU A 84 10.21 -1.12 -5.32
N ASP A 85 11.40 -0.95 -5.88
CA ASP A 85 12.65 -1.01 -5.12
C ASP A 85 13.05 0.29 -4.42
N SER A 86 12.28 1.37 -4.59
CA SER A 86 12.63 2.68 -4.03
C SER A 86 11.47 3.36 -3.31
N GLN A 87 11.79 4.04 -2.21
CA GLN A 87 10.84 4.87 -1.45
C GLN A 87 10.18 5.95 -2.34
N ARG A 88 10.93 6.46 -3.33
CA ARG A 88 10.42 7.39 -4.34
C ARG A 88 9.39 6.74 -5.25
N GLY A 89 9.69 5.54 -5.75
CA GLY A 89 8.77 4.75 -6.58
C GLY A 89 7.49 4.40 -5.83
N ILE A 90 7.61 3.98 -4.57
CA ILE A 90 6.47 3.68 -3.70
C ILE A 90 5.60 4.91 -3.50
N ALA A 91 6.19 6.04 -3.07
CA ALA A 91 5.45 7.27 -2.84
C ALA A 91 4.75 7.77 -4.13
N TRP A 92 5.44 7.69 -5.27
CA TRP A 92 4.86 8.05 -6.57
C TRP A 92 3.68 7.15 -6.92
N ARG A 93 3.82 5.82 -6.78
CA ARG A 93 2.75 4.86 -7.06
C ARG A 93 1.53 5.04 -6.15
N CYS A 94 1.76 5.38 -4.88
CA CYS A 94 0.70 5.69 -3.93
C CYS A 94 -0.05 6.97 -4.30
N ALA A 95 0.68 8.01 -4.77
CA ALA A 95 0.10 9.27 -5.20
C ALA A 95 -0.72 9.14 -6.51
N ASP A 96 -0.27 8.29 -7.43
CA ASP A 96 -0.85 8.12 -8.77
C ASP A 96 -2.19 7.36 -8.78
N SER A 97 -2.56 6.70 -7.66
CA SER A 97 -3.70 5.78 -7.65
C SER A 97 -4.74 6.06 -6.58
N LEU A 98 -5.91 6.49 -7.05
CA LEU A 98 -7.11 6.62 -6.23
C LEU A 98 -7.54 5.28 -5.61
N ALA A 99 -7.29 4.15 -6.27
CA ALA A 99 -7.65 2.83 -5.74
C ALA A 99 -6.83 2.46 -4.49
N LEU A 100 -5.56 2.90 -4.42
CA LEU A 100 -4.70 2.62 -3.27
C LEU A 100 -5.00 3.50 -2.06
N ARG A 101 -5.65 4.67 -2.25
CA ARG A 101 -6.04 5.55 -1.13
C ARG A 101 -6.87 4.82 -0.09
N THR A 102 -7.85 4.03 -0.53
CA THR A 102 -8.71 3.22 0.37
C THR A 102 -7.89 2.19 1.15
N PHE A 103 -6.91 1.54 0.51
CA PHE A 103 -6.04 0.58 1.18
C PHE A 103 -5.16 1.24 2.24
N MET A 104 -4.71 2.48 1.99
CA MET A 104 -3.93 3.28 2.93
C MET A 104 -4.80 4.01 3.96
N GLY A 105 -6.13 4.04 3.82
CA GLY A 105 -7.02 4.82 4.68
C GLY A 105 -6.88 6.34 4.51
N ILE A 106 -6.42 6.82 3.35
CA ILE A 106 -6.20 8.25 3.06
C ILE A 106 -7.44 8.85 2.39
N ALA A 107 -7.90 10.00 2.86
CA ALA A 107 -9.04 10.67 2.26
C ALA A 107 -8.72 11.23 0.85
N LEU A 108 -9.76 11.50 0.05
CA LEU A 108 -9.58 12.10 -1.28
C LEU A 108 -8.97 13.50 -1.23
N THR A 109 -9.23 14.24 -0.14
CA THR A 109 -8.75 15.60 0.09
C THR A 109 -7.41 15.66 0.81
N GLU A 110 -6.87 14.51 1.22
CA GLU A 110 -5.60 14.41 1.93
C GLU A 110 -4.46 14.11 0.96
N ASP A 111 -3.31 14.73 1.21
CA ASP A 111 -2.08 14.43 0.50
C ASP A 111 -1.55 13.04 0.87
N THR A 112 -1.10 12.29 -0.13
CA THR A 112 -0.40 11.02 0.12
C THR A 112 0.99 11.27 0.69
N PRO A 113 1.51 10.41 1.59
CA PRO A 113 2.82 10.59 2.15
C PRO A 113 3.96 10.64 1.12
N VAL A 114 4.95 11.48 1.40
CA VAL A 114 6.13 11.66 0.54
C VAL A 114 7.29 10.76 0.95
N HIS A 115 8.11 10.37 -0.03
CA HIS A 115 9.28 9.52 0.17
C HIS A 115 10.26 10.02 1.24
N ALA A 116 10.42 11.34 1.40
CA ALA A 116 11.29 11.91 2.44
C ALA A 116 10.84 11.51 3.85
N SER A 117 9.53 11.48 4.09
CA SER A 117 8.96 11.04 5.37
C SER A 117 9.18 9.53 5.57
N MET A 118 9.05 8.74 4.51
CA MET A 118 9.34 7.30 4.57
C MET A 118 10.80 7.00 4.93
N THR A 119 11.74 7.76 4.38
CA THR A 119 13.17 7.64 4.71
C THR A 119 13.41 7.94 6.19
N ILE A 120 12.80 9.00 6.73
CA ILE A 120 12.92 9.34 8.15
C ILE A 120 12.37 8.22 9.04
N ILE A 121 11.23 7.63 8.68
CA ILE A 121 10.66 6.51 9.44
C ILE A 121 11.56 5.27 9.37
N ARG A 122 12.11 4.97 8.18
CA ARG A 122 13.05 3.84 8.00
C ARG A 122 14.30 3.97 8.86
N GLN A 123 14.81 5.19 9.05
CA GLN A 123 15.96 5.45 9.92
C GLN A 123 15.60 5.44 11.42
N ARG A 124 14.34 5.73 11.74
CA ARG A 124 13.83 5.79 13.11
C ARG A 124 13.55 4.41 13.71
N LEU A 125 12.96 3.52 12.91
CA LEU A 125 12.55 2.20 13.37
C LEU A 125 13.71 1.20 13.26
N PRO A 126 13.99 0.39 14.30
CA PRO A 126 14.98 -0.67 14.22
C PRO A 126 14.46 -1.84 13.37
N GLU A 127 15.39 -2.65 12.87
CA GLU A 127 15.10 -3.85 12.06
C GLU A 127 14.10 -4.80 12.75
N SER A 128 14.21 -4.95 14.08
CA SER A 128 13.32 -5.79 14.88
C SER A 128 11.84 -5.40 14.82
N VAL A 129 11.52 -4.13 14.54
CA VAL A 129 10.13 -3.69 14.31
C VAL A 129 9.62 -4.24 12.99
N PHE A 130 10.43 -4.15 11.93
CA PHE A 130 10.07 -4.69 10.61
C PHE A 130 9.91 -6.21 10.67
N ASP A 131 10.79 -6.91 11.38
CA ASP A 131 10.70 -8.37 11.57
C ASP A 131 9.40 -8.76 12.27
N LYS A 132 9.01 -8.06 13.34
CA LYS A 132 7.75 -8.31 14.06
C LYS A 132 6.53 -8.09 13.18
N VAL A 133 6.53 -7.04 12.35
CA VAL A 133 5.45 -6.79 11.38
C VAL A 133 5.40 -7.89 10.33
N PHE A 134 6.56 -8.32 9.83
CA PHE A 134 6.64 -9.40 8.86
C PHE A 134 6.11 -10.73 9.44
N VAL A 135 6.52 -11.09 10.66
CA VAL A 135 6.02 -12.28 11.36
C VAL A 135 4.51 -12.19 11.59
N PHE A 136 4.00 -11.05 12.01
CA PHE A 136 2.55 -10.83 12.18
C PHE A 136 1.78 -11.14 10.88
N VAL A 137 2.23 -10.58 9.76
CA VAL A 137 1.57 -10.78 8.46
C VAL A 137 1.69 -12.24 8.01
N LEU A 138 2.83 -12.90 8.22
CA LEU A 138 2.99 -14.31 7.90
C LEU A 138 2.08 -15.22 8.73
N SER A 139 1.97 -14.97 10.04
CA SER A 139 1.05 -15.70 10.91
C SER A 139 -0.39 -15.54 10.44
N LEU A 140 -0.79 -14.31 10.06
CA LEU A 140 -2.11 -14.03 9.52
C LEU A 140 -2.39 -14.81 8.22
N LEU A 141 -1.43 -14.88 7.31
CA LEU A 141 -1.56 -15.68 6.08
C LEU A 141 -1.62 -17.20 6.38
N GLN A 142 -0.93 -17.66 7.42
CA GLN A 142 -0.99 -19.06 7.85
C GLN A 142 -2.36 -19.41 8.42
N ASP A 143 -2.91 -18.57 9.29
CA ASP A 143 -4.21 -18.78 9.93
C ASP A 143 -5.36 -18.77 8.92
N GLN A 144 -5.23 -17.97 7.86
CA GLN A 144 -6.18 -17.94 6.74
C GLN A 144 -5.99 -19.11 5.75
N GLY A 145 -5.10 -20.06 6.04
CA GLY A 145 -4.84 -21.23 5.20
C GLY A 145 -4.18 -20.90 3.84
N LEU A 146 -3.67 -19.68 3.69
CA LEU A 146 -3.01 -19.20 2.47
C LEU A 146 -1.55 -19.68 2.37
N LEU A 147 -0.96 -20.11 3.50
CA LEU A 147 0.35 -20.76 3.54
C LEU A 147 0.19 -22.27 3.70
N ARG A 148 0.11 -23.01 2.59
CA ARG A 148 0.28 -24.48 2.63
C ARG A 148 1.76 -24.79 2.83
N GLY A 149 2.08 -25.38 3.98
CA GLY A 149 3.43 -25.68 4.45
C GLY A 149 4.32 -26.33 3.39
N LYS A 150 5.38 -25.60 3.01
CA LYS A 150 6.70 -26.01 2.46
C LYS A 150 7.39 -24.91 1.62
N ALA A 151 6.74 -23.78 1.34
CA ALA A 151 7.28 -22.76 0.43
C ALA A 151 7.58 -21.37 1.05
N VAL A 152 7.54 -21.23 2.38
CA VAL A 152 7.84 -19.93 3.04
C VAL A 152 9.33 -19.77 3.38
N ALA A 153 10.13 -20.82 3.18
CA ALA A 153 11.53 -20.84 3.59
C ALA A 153 12.53 -20.26 2.56
N ILE A 154 12.09 -19.67 1.44
CA ILE A 154 13.04 -19.38 0.33
C ILE A 154 12.99 -17.94 -0.22
N ASP A 155 11.92 -17.17 -0.05
CA ASP A 155 11.91 -15.78 -0.58
C ASP A 155 12.06 -14.68 0.48
N ALA A 156 12.77 -15.01 1.56
CA ALA A 156 13.68 -14.05 2.16
C ALA A 156 14.92 -13.96 1.25
N THR A 157 14.72 -13.59 -0.02
CA THR A 157 15.80 -12.94 -0.73
C THR A 157 16.07 -11.68 0.07
N LYS A 158 17.11 -11.75 0.92
CA LYS A 158 18.12 -10.69 0.89
C LYS A 158 18.22 -10.34 -0.57
N THR A 159 17.63 -9.23 -0.97
CA THR A 159 17.91 -8.58 -2.23
C THR A 159 19.42 -8.48 -2.21
N ALA A 160 20.07 -9.43 -2.89
CA ALA A 160 21.49 -9.36 -3.10
C ALA A 160 21.61 -8.02 -3.79
N ALA A 161 22.22 -7.08 -3.09
CA ALA A 161 22.52 -5.78 -3.62
C ALA A 161 23.11 -6.05 -5.00
N THR A 162 22.38 -5.69 -6.06
CA THR A 162 22.90 -5.68 -7.41
C THR A 162 23.82 -4.47 -7.49
N ALA A 163 24.92 -4.53 -6.72
CA ALA A 163 26.13 -3.79 -6.95
C ALA A 163 26.81 -4.45 -8.16
N ALA A 164 26.23 -4.23 -9.32
CA ALA A 164 26.94 -4.40 -10.58
C ALA A 164 27.77 -3.12 -10.79
N LYS A 165 29.07 -3.25 -10.52
CA LYS A 165 30.11 -2.31 -10.93
C LYS A 165 29.93 -1.93 -12.41
N LYS A 166 29.88 -0.62 -12.70
CA LYS A 166 30.80 0.01 -13.64
C LYS A 166 30.90 1.51 -13.39
#